data_AF-A0A353ZS21-F1
#
_entry.id   AF-A0A353ZS21-F1
#
_cell.length_a   1.000
_cell.length_b   1.000
_cell.length_c   1.000
_cell.angle_alpha   90.00
_cell.angle_beta   90.00
_cell.angle_gamma   90.00
#
_symmetry.space_group_name_H-M   'P 1'
#
loop_
_entity.id
_entity.type
_entity.pdbx_description
1 polymer ?
#
loop_
_entity_poly.entity_id
_entity_poly.type
_entity_poly.pdbx_seq_one_letter_code
_entity_poly.pdbx_strand_id
1 'polypeptide(L)'
;MDIFGTILAPFKWLVSAIMIGFHDGLSFMGLPPANGWTWTVSIIGLVLVIRAALIPVFVKQIKAQRGMQLLQPDLKKLQDKYKGKTDQLSRQAMAQEQMAMYKKHGTNPFSACLPMVIQMPFFFAL
;
A
#
# COMPACT_ATOMS: atom_id res chain seq x y z
N MET A 1 17.02 14.52 17.40
CA MET A 1 16.39 14.36 16.07
C MET A 1 15.44 13.19 16.18
N ASP A 2 14.14 13.43 15.99
CA ASP A 2 13.11 12.40 16.16
C ASP A 2 13.22 11.33 15.09
N ILE A 3 13.11 10.05 15.46
CA ILE A 3 13.18 8.89 14.53
C ILE A 3 12.16 9.06 13.39
N PHE A 4 10.99 9.60 13.71
CA PHE A 4 9.93 9.90 12.77
C PHE A 4 10.36 10.93 11.71
N GLY A 5 11.11 11.97 12.09
CA GLY A 5 11.61 13.00 11.18
C GLY A 5 12.62 12.46 10.17
N THR A 6 13.50 11.55 10.61
CA THR A 6 14.50 10.91 9.74
C THR A 6 13.85 9.99 8.69
N ILE A 7 12.78 9.27 9.05
CA ILE A 7 12.04 8.40 8.13
C ILE A 7 11.24 9.22 7.11
N LEU A 8 10.67 10.35 7.52
CA LEU A 8 9.89 11.24 6.65
C LEU A 8 10.74 12.15 5.77
N ALA A 9 12.02 12.36 6.10
CA ALA A 9 12.93 13.22 5.34
C ALA A 9 12.94 12.94 3.82
N PRO A 10 13.11 11.69 3.33
CA PRO A 10 13.09 11.42 1.88
C PRO A 10 11.73 11.75 1.24
N PHE A 11 10.62 11.53 1.95
CA PHE A 11 9.28 11.87 1.46
C PHE A 11 9.07 13.38 1.38
N LYS A 12 9.50 14.13 2.41
CA LYS A 12 9.43 15.59 2.41
C LYS A 12 10.27 16.20 1.29
N TRP A 13 11.48 15.69 1.10
CA TRP A 13 12.34 16.12 -0.01
C TRP A 13 11.68 15.87 -1.36
N LEU A 14 11.09 14.68 -1.57
CA LEU A 14 10.42 14.32 -2.81
C LEU A 14 9.18 15.19 -3.08
N VAL A 15 8.33 15.41 -2.07
CA VAL A 15 7.15 16.28 -2.20
C VAL A 15 7.58 17.71 -2.53
N SER A 16 8.59 18.22 -1.83
CA SER A 16 9.14 19.56 -2.08
C SER A 16 9.70 19.68 -3.50
N ALA A 17 10.50 18.72 -3.95
CA ALA A 17 11.09 18.73 -5.28
C ALA A 17 10.03 18.73 -6.40
N ILE A 18 9.00 17.89 -6.27
CA ILE A 18 7.89 17.86 -7.24
C ILE A 18 7.10 19.17 -7.19
N MET A 19 6.75 19.64 -6.00
CA MET A 19 5.93 20.84 -5.84
C MET A 19 6.63 22.11 -6.36
N ILE A 20 7.91 22.30 -6.03
CA ILE A 20 8.73 23.41 -6.54
C ILE A 20 8.92 23.25 -8.04
N GLY A 21 9.17 22.03 -8.55
CA GLY A 21 9.32 21.80 -9.98
C GLY A 21 8.08 22.20 -10.80
N PHE A 22 6.87 21.90 -10.31
CA PHE A 22 5.64 22.36 -10.95
C PHE A 22 5.41 23.87 -10.77
N HIS A 23 5.67 24.42 -9.58
CA HIS A 23 5.46 25.84 -9.31
C HIS A 23 6.41 26.74 -10.11
N ASP A 24 7.70 26.39 -10.17
CA ASP A 24 8.71 27.09 -10.97
C ASP A 24 8.45 26.90 -12.46
N GLY A 25 8.06 25.70 -12.89
CA GLY A 25 7.70 25.42 -14.29
C GLY A 25 6.51 26.27 -14.75
N LEU A 26 5.46 26.36 -13.94
CA LEU A 26 4.29 27.20 -14.21
C LEU A 26 4.64 28.70 -14.18
N SER A 27 5.53 29.10 -13.27
CA SER A 27 6.01 30.47 -13.17
C SER A 27 6.84 30.87 -14.40
N PHE A 28 7.67 29.96 -14.92
CA PHE A 28 8.40 30.13 -16.17
C PHE A 28 7.46 30.24 -17.38
N MET A 29 6.33 29.53 -17.36
CA MET A 29 5.28 29.62 -18.39
C MET A 29 4.43 30.90 -18.31
N GLY A 30 4.75 31.83 -17.39
CA GLY A 30 4.14 33.15 -17.32
C GLY A 30 3.04 33.31 -16.26
N LEU A 31 2.80 32.30 -15.41
CA LEU A 31 1.86 32.44 -14.29
C LEU A 31 2.51 33.19 -13.12
N PRO A 32 1.79 34.10 -12.42
CA PRO A 32 2.37 34.81 -11.30
C PRO A 32 2.68 33.84 -10.13
N PRO A 33 3.89 33.87 -9.54
CA PRO A 33 4.28 32.93 -8.47
C PRO A 33 3.41 33.03 -7.20
N ALA A 34 2.90 34.24 -6.92
CA ALA A 34 2.06 34.52 -5.76
C ALA A 34 0.56 34.22 -6.00
N ASN A 35 0.17 33.77 -7.20
CA ASN A 35 -1.23 33.51 -7.51
C ASN A 35 -1.66 32.14 -6.95
N GLY A 36 -2.82 32.09 -6.30
CA GLY A 36 -3.41 30.84 -5.80
C GLY A 36 -3.60 29.78 -6.89
N TRP A 37 -3.86 30.17 -8.13
CA TRP A 37 -3.97 29.25 -9.26
C TRP A 37 -2.68 28.48 -9.55
N THR A 38 -1.52 29.13 -9.44
CA THR A 38 -0.20 28.50 -9.63
C THR A 38 0.01 27.39 -8.58
N TRP A 39 -0.39 27.65 -7.33
CA TRP A 39 -0.33 26.67 -6.25
C TRP A 39 -1.33 25.52 -6.46
N THR A 40 -2.57 25.81 -6.86
CA THR A 40 -3.58 24.77 -7.13
C THR A 40 -3.14 23.81 -8.23
N VAL A 41 -2.64 24.33 -9.35
CA VAL A 41 -2.18 23.48 -10.46
C VAL A 41 -0.94 22.67 -10.06
N SER A 42 -0.05 23.24 -9.24
CA SER A 42 1.11 22.53 -8.70
C SER A 42 0.71 21.36 -7.79
N ILE A 43 -0.30 21.55 -6.93
CA ILE A 43 -0.84 20.48 -6.07
C ILE A 43 -1.49 19.38 -6.92
N ILE A 44 -2.25 19.74 -7.96
CA ILE A 44 -2.84 18.75 -8.87
C ILE A 44 -1.73 17.94 -9.55
N GLY A 45 -0.67 18.61 -10.03
CA GLY A 45 0.51 17.96 -10.61
C GLY A 45 1.17 16.98 -9.65
N LEU A 46 1.40 17.40 -8.40
CA LEU A 46 1.93 16.55 -7.34
C LEU A 46 1.08 15.28 -7.13
N VAL A 47 -0.24 15.43 -7.02
CA VAL A 47 -1.16 14.30 -6.84
C VAL A 47 -1.08 13.34 -8.02
N LEU A 48 -1.09 13.84 -9.26
CA LEU A 48 -1.00 13.00 -10.46
C LEU A 48 0.32 12.23 -10.53
N VAL A 49 1.45 12.88 -10.24
CA VAL A 49 2.77 12.22 -10.24
C VAL A 49 2.83 11.12 -9.19
N ILE A 50 2.43 11.41 -7.95
CA ILE A 50 2.43 10.40 -6.88
C ILE A 50 1.49 9.23 -7.24
N ARG A 51 0.28 9.53 -7.72
CA ARG A 51 -0.69 8.49 -8.11
C ARG A 51 -0.14 7.62 -9.24
N ALA A 52 0.46 8.22 -10.26
CA ALA A 52 1.07 7.50 -11.38
C ALA A 52 2.23 6.60 -10.91
N ALA A 53 3.11 7.12 -10.05
CA ALA A 53 4.23 6.35 -9.48
C ALA A 53 3.76 5.16 -8.63
N LEU A 54 2.59 5.27 -7.97
CA LEU A 54 2.02 4.20 -7.15
C LEU A 54 1.22 3.15 -7.95
N ILE A 55 0.87 3.40 -9.22
CA ILE A 55 0.17 2.42 -10.08
C ILE A 55 0.80 1.01 -10.04
N PRO A 56 2.11 0.80 -10.27
CA PRO A 56 2.71 -0.53 -10.23
C PRO A 56 2.57 -1.21 -8.86
N VAL A 57 2.60 -0.42 -7.78
CA VAL A 57 2.38 -0.92 -6.41
C VAL A 57 0.93 -1.36 -6.24
N PHE A 58 -0.03 -0.55 -6.66
CA PHE A 58 -1.46 -0.89 -6.63
C PHE A 58 -1.77 -2.15 -7.46
N VAL A 59 -1.17 -2.29 -8.65
CA VAL A 59 -1.33 -3.49 -9.48
C VAL A 59 -0.83 -4.75 -8.75
N LYS A 60 0.34 -4.67 -8.09
CA LYS A 60 0.85 -5.77 -7.26
C LYS A 60 -0.07 -6.10 -6.09
N GLN A 61 -0.63 -5.07 -5.43
CA GLN A 61 -1.59 -5.25 -4.34
C GLN A 61 -2.88 -5.95 -4.81
N ILE A 62 -3.46 -5.52 -5.94
CA ILE A 62 -4.67 -6.13 -6.53
C ILE A 62 -4.40 -7.59 -6.89
N LYS A 63 -3.25 -7.89 -7.49
CA LYS A 63 -2.88 -9.27 -7.84
C LYS A 63 -2.77 -10.16 -6.60
N ALA A 64 -2.18 -9.65 -5.51
CA ALA A 64 -2.09 -10.38 -4.25
C ALA A 64 -3.49 -10.63 -3.62
N GLN A 65 -4.38 -9.64 -3.65
CA GLN A 65 -5.76 -9.80 -3.18
C GLN A 65 -6.54 -10.85 -4.00
N ARG A 66 -6.38 -10.85 -5.32
CA ARG A 66 -7.00 -11.86 -6.20
C ARG A 66 -6.50 -13.27 -5.92
N GLY A 67 -5.20 -13.44 -5.65
CA GLY A 67 -4.64 -14.74 -5.24
C GLY A 67 -5.29 -15.27 -3.97
N MET A 68 -5.56 -14.39 -3.00
CA MET A 68 -6.26 -14.78 -1.78
C MET A 68 -7.71 -15.18 -2.03
N GLN A 69 -8.43 -14.47 -2.91
CA GLN A 69 -9.80 -14.83 -3.30
C GLN A 69 -9.87 -16.21 -3.95
N LEU A 70 -8.90 -16.55 -4.80
CA LEU A 70 -8.80 -17.88 -5.41
C LEU A 70 -8.50 -18.99 -4.39
N LEU A 71 -7.80 -18.65 -3.30
CA LEU A 71 -7.45 -19.59 -2.24
C LEU A 71 -8.56 -19.79 -1.18
N GLN A 72 -9.51 -18.86 -1.07
CA GLN A 72 -10.66 -18.98 -0.15
C GLN A 72 -11.42 -20.32 -0.22
N PRO A 73 -11.77 -20.88 -1.39
CA PRO A 73 -12.48 -22.16 -1.45
C PRO A 73 -11.68 -23.32 -0.86
N ASP A 74 -10.37 -23.38 -1.10
CA ASP A 74 -9.53 -24.46 -0.57
C ASP A 74 -9.27 -24.28 0.93
N LEU A 75 -9.16 -23.03 1.40
CA LEU A 75 -9.16 -22.73 2.83
C LEU A 75 -10.44 -23.20 3.52
N LYS A 76 -11.61 -23.06 2.87
CA LYS A 76 -12.87 -23.59 3.40
C LYS A 76 -12.85 -25.12 3.49
N LYS A 77 -12.39 -25.82 2.45
CA LYS A 77 -12.23 -27.29 2.48
C LYS A 77 -11.30 -27.74 3.61
N LEU A 78 -10.19 -27.01 3.83
CA LEU A 78 -9.27 -27.26 4.93
C LEU A 78 -9.96 -27.05 6.29
N GLN A 79 -10.72 -25.97 6.45
CA GLN A 79 -11.49 -25.72 7.67
C GLN A 79 -12.53 -26.83 7.92
N ASP A 80 -13.22 -27.29 6.87
CA ASP A 80 -14.19 -28.39 6.95
C ASP A 80 -13.53 -29.71 7.35
N LYS A 81 -12.32 -30.03 6.82
CA LYS A 81 -11.54 -31.24 7.18
C LYS A 81 -11.20 -31.30 8.68
N TYR A 82 -11.01 -30.15 9.32
CA TYR A 82 -10.66 -30.05 10.74
C TYR A 82 -11.84 -29.58 11.62
N LYS A 83 -13.04 -29.43 11.04
CA LYS A 83 -14.23 -28.99 11.76
C LYS A 83 -14.57 -29.98 12.88
N GLY A 84 -14.79 -29.46 14.08
CA GLY A 84 -15.09 -30.27 15.27
C GLY A 84 -13.87 -30.86 15.99
N LYS A 85 -12.65 -30.70 15.46
CA LYS A 85 -11.42 -31.10 16.16
C LYS A 85 -10.91 -29.96 17.04
N THR A 86 -11.05 -30.11 18.35
CA THR A 86 -10.61 -29.10 19.34
C THR A 86 -9.24 -29.39 19.93
N ASP A 87 -8.61 -30.52 19.58
CA ASP A 87 -7.29 -30.88 20.09
C ASP A 87 -6.22 -29.87 19.69
N GLN A 88 -5.30 -29.59 20.60
CA GLN A 88 -4.20 -28.65 20.37
C GLN A 88 -3.30 -29.09 19.20
N LEU A 89 -3.10 -30.40 19.07
CA LEU A 89 -2.39 -31.05 17.95
C LEU A 89 -3.12 -30.85 16.62
N SER A 90 -4.43 -31.00 16.60
CA SER A 90 -5.28 -30.78 15.41
C SER A 90 -5.24 -29.32 14.95
N ARG A 91 -5.23 -28.36 15.87
CA ARG A 91 -5.10 -26.92 15.56
C ARG A 91 -3.72 -26.58 14.99
N GLN A 92 -2.65 -27.16 15.55
CA GLN A 92 -1.30 -26.97 15.03
C GLN A 92 -1.16 -27.56 13.62
N ALA A 93 -1.69 -28.77 13.40
CA ALA A 93 -1.71 -29.39 12.08
C ALA A 93 -2.49 -28.56 11.05
N MET A 94 -3.66 -28.02 11.43
CA MET A 94 -4.43 -27.12 10.58
C MET A 94 -3.63 -25.86 10.20
N ALA A 95 -2.97 -25.22 11.16
CA ALA A 95 -2.16 -24.03 10.91
C ALA A 95 -0.96 -24.32 9.97
N GLN A 96 -0.30 -25.48 10.14
CA GLN A 96 0.78 -25.91 9.27
C GLN A 96 0.29 -26.22 7.85
N GLU A 97 -0.82 -26.95 7.70
CA GLU A 97 -1.43 -27.24 6.38
C GLU A 97 -1.89 -25.95 5.70
N GLN A 98 -2.45 -25.00 6.46
CA GLN A 98 -2.86 -23.69 5.95
C GLN A 98 -1.65 -22.90 5.42
N MET A 99 -0.56 -22.84 6.18
CA MET A 99 0.68 -22.19 5.75
C MET A 99 1.32 -22.89 4.55
N ALA A 100 1.28 -24.22 4.50
CA ALA A 100 1.73 -24.98 3.34
C ALA A 100 0.89 -24.68 2.09
N MET A 101 -0.43 -24.51 2.24
CA MET A 101 -1.32 -24.09 1.15
C MET A 101 -1.02 -22.69 0.64
N TYR A 102 -0.82 -21.72 1.54
CA TYR A 102 -0.38 -20.36 1.17
C TYR A 102 0.89 -20.41 0.34
N LYS A 103 1.88 -21.21 0.77
CA LYS A 103 3.15 -21.39 0.05
C LYS A 103 2.97 -22.07 -1.32
N LYS A 104 2.15 -23.13 -1.40
CA LYS A 104 1.84 -23.83 -2.67
C LYS A 104 1.18 -22.91 -3.70
N HIS A 105 0.28 -22.03 -3.25
CA HIS A 105 -0.42 -21.07 -4.12
C HIS A 105 0.36 -19.76 -4.32
N GLY A 106 1.59 -19.66 -3.80
CA GLY A 106 2.44 -18.47 -3.93
C GLY A 106 1.80 -17.19 -3.37
N THR A 107 0.86 -17.32 -2.43
CA THR A 107 0.08 -16.20 -1.88
C THR A 107 0.44 -16.02 -0.42
N ASN A 108 0.68 -14.78 0.02
CA ASN A 108 1.05 -14.46 1.40
C ASN A 108 -0.10 -13.70 2.11
N PRO A 109 -0.60 -14.15 3.28
CA PRO A 109 -1.63 -13.44 4.04
C PRO A 109 -1.24 -12.00 4.41
N PHE A 110 0.05 -11.72 4.61
CA PHE A 110 0.54 -10.37 4.91
C PHE A 110 0.42 -9.40 3.73
N SER A 111 0.38 -9.89 2.49
CA SER A 111 0.18 -9.05 1.32
C SER A 111 -1.22 -8.42 1.29
N ALA A 112 -2.20 -9.01 2.00
CA ALA A 112 -3.56 -8.49 2.11
C ALA A 112 -3.69 -7.37 3.15
N CYS A 113 -2.84 -7.33 4.19
CA CYS A 113 -2.84 -6.24 5.18
C CYS A 113 -1.89 -5.08 4.82
N LEU A 114 -1.03 -5.27 3.82
CA LEU A 114 -0.11 -4.25 3.30
C LEU A 114 -0.79 -2.92 2.90
N PRO A 115 -2.02 -2.89 2.31
CA PRO A 115 -2.72 -1.65 2.01
C PRO A 115 -3.02 -0.83 3.27
N MET A 116 -3.41 -1.50 4.36
CA MET A 116 -3.70 -0.85 5.64
C MET A 116 -2.44 -0.24 6.26
N VAL A 117 -1.31 -0.96 6.18
CA VAL A 117 -0.01 -0.47 6.66
C VAL A 117 0.48 0.75 5.89
N ILE A 118 0.32 0.75 4.56
CA ILE A 118 0.70 1.90 3.72
C ILE A 118 -0.22 3.09 3.97
N GLN A 119 -1.47 2.86 4.38
CA GLN A 119 -2.45 3.91 4.60
C GLN A 119 -2.33 4.57 5.99
N MET A 120 -1.85 3.84 7.01
CA MET A 120 -1.68 4.37 8.38
C MET A 120 -0.86 5.69 8.42
N PRO A 121 0.31 5.82 7.76
CA PRO A 121 1.08 7.06 7.76
C PRO A 121 0.33 8.28 7.22
N PHE A 122 -0.59 8.11 6.27
CA PHE A 122 -1.38 9.22 5.73
C PHE A 122 -2.46 9.69 6.71
N PHE A 123 -3.02 8.77 7.51
CA PHE A 123 -3.97 9.12 8.58
C PHE A 123 -3.29 9.87 9.74
N PHE A 124 -2.04 9.54 10.06
CA PHE A 124 -1.28 10.25 11.09
C PHE A 124 -0.68 11.58 10.61
N ALA A 125 -0.68 11.86 9.31
CA ALA A 125 -0.16 13.10 8.72
C ALA A 125 -1.24 14.17 8.50
N LEU A 126 -2.52 13.82 8.67
CA LEU A 126 -3.67 14.73 8.66
C LEU A 126 -3.95 15.22 10.09
#